data_AF-A0A2V2S2R3-F1
#
_entry.id   AF-A0A2V2S2R3-F1
#
_cell.length_a   1.000
_cell.length_b   1.000
_cell.length_c   1.000
_cell.angle_alpha   90.00
_cell.angle_beta   90.00
_cell.angle_gamma   90.00
#
_symmetry.space_group_name_H-M   'P 1'
#
loop_
_entity.id
_entity.type
_entity.pdbx_description
1 polymer ?
#
loop_
_entity_poly.entity_id
_entity_poly.type
_entity_poly.pdbx_seq_one_letter_code
_entity_poly.pdbx_strand_id
1 'polypeptide(L)'
;MNHPNREQWAPYIFGEAKPEARRELKRHLNECAECRQELDLWQRSVRRLDAWELPKPSAPQREWVPALRWAAAAVALVCLGLGIGRASSSKTQMDNVRATIEPQIRAQLVAEFEAKRRQDNQAVYAALDRLYVTLKRDVDTVAVNADAGLRQTERQLVELASYEQPSPNR
;
A
#
# COMPACT_ATOMS: atom_id res chain seq x y z
N MET A 1 16.00 15.23 -21.70
CA MET A 1 15.29 14.05 -22.28
C MET A 1 14.72 13.26 -21.11
N ASN A 2 13.65 12.48 -21.30
CA ASN A 2 13.13 11.64 -20.22
C ASN A 2 14.02 10.40 -20.04
N HIS A 3 14.65 10.26 -18.88
CA HIS A 3 15.48 9.12 -18.54
C HIS A 3 14.59 7.96 -18.06
N PRO A 4 14.80 6.72 -18.55
CA PRO A 4 14.05 5.56 -18.10
C PRO A 4 14.33 5.28 -16.61
N ASN A 5 13.29 4.96 -15.85
CA ASN A 5 13.44 4.66 -14.43
C ASN A 5 14.09 3.27 -14.22
N ARG A 6 14.62 3.02 -13.02
CA ARG A 6 15.26 1.77 -12.58
C ARG A 6 14.43 0.52 -12.84
N GLU A 7 13.12 0.59 -12.66
CA GLU A 7 12.19 -0.51 -12.90
C GLU A 7 12.13 -0.92 -14.38
N GLN A 8 12.35 0.02 -15.31
CA GLN A 8 12.36 -0.25 -16.75
C GLN A 8 13.69 -0.88 -17.20
N TRP A 9 14.79 -0.54 -16.52
CA TRP A 9 16.12 -1.12 -16.77
C TRP A 9 16.29 -2.52 -16.19
N ALA A 10 15.60 -2.87 -15.09
CA ALA A 10 15.76 -4.18 -14.45
C ALA A 10 15.49 -5.37 -15.41
N PRO A 11 14.35 -5.42 -16.14
CA PRO A 11 14.12 -6.49 -17.12
C PRO A 11 15.16 -6.49 -18.24
N TYR A 12 15.73 -5.34 -18.60
CA TYR A 12 16.76 -5.26 -19.64
C TYR A 12 18.09 -5.87 -19.18
N ILE A 13 18.51 -5.61 -17.93
CA ILE A 13 19.75 -6.14 -17.35
C ILE A 13 19.66 -7.65 -17.14
N PHE A 14 18.53 -8.15 -16.63
CA PHE A 14 18.33 -9.58 -16.38
C PHE A 14 17.89 -10.36 -17.62
N GLY A 15 17.70 -9.71 -18.77
CA GLY A 15 17.33 -10.37 -20.04
C GLY A 15 15.85 -10.72 -20.17
N GLU A 16 15.00 -10.24 -19.27
CA GLU A 16 13.55 -10.47 -19.20
C GLU A 16 12.73 -9.43 -19.98
N ALA A 17 13.37 -8.39 -20.54
CA ALA A 17 12.70 -7.35 -21.31
C ALA A 17 12.08 -7.91 -22.61
N LYS A 18 10.84 -7.47 -22.89
CA LYS A 18 10.16 -7.73 -24.18
C LYS A 18 11.03 -7.23 -25.36
N PRO A 19 10.98 -7.88 -26.54
CA PRO A 19 11.84 -7.53 -27.69
C PRO A 19 11.72 -6.07 -28.14
N GLU A 20 10.52 -5.48 -28.04
CA GLU A 20 10.26 -4.07 -28.36
C GLU A 20 10.94 -3.12 -27.37
N ALA A 21 10.70 -3.32 -26.07
CA ALA A 21 11.32 -2.54 -25.00
C ALA A 21 12.86 -2.62 -25.06
N ARG A 22 13.41 -3.80 -25.39
CA ARG A 22 14.85 -3.99 -25.54
C ARG A 22 15.44 -3.14 -26.68
N ARG A 23 14.73 -2.98 -27.80
CA ARG A 23 15.19 -2.14 -28.92
C ARG A 23 15.15 -0.66 -28.56
N GLU A 24 14.09 -0.22 -27.89
CA GLU A 24 13.92 1.17 -27.46
C GLU A 24 14.98 1.59 -26.44
N LEU A 25 15.18 0.77 -25.40
CA LEU A 25 16.22 1.00 -24.40
C LEU A 25 17.62 0.98 -25.01
N LYS A 26 17.89 0.07 -25.96
CA LYS A 26 19.17 0.05 -26.68
C LYS A 26 19.40 1.31 -27.52
N ARG A 27 18.37 1.83 -28.19
CA ARG A 27 18.44 3.10 -28.91
C ARG A 27 18.74 4.24 -27.94
N HIS A 28 18.05 4.29 -26.80
CA HIS A 28 18.29 5.30 -25.77
C HIS A 28 19.73 5.26 -25.24
N LEU A 29 20.32 4.08 -25.03
CA LEU A 29 21.73 3.95 -24.63
C LEU A 29 22.70 4.49 -25.68
N ASN A 30 22.37 4.38 -26.97
CA ASN A 30 23.22 4.94 -28.02
C ASN A 30 23.20 6.48 -28.01
N GLU A 31 22.08 7.07 -27.61
CA GLU A 31 21.84 8.52 -27.64
C GLU A 31 22.21 9.21 -26.32
N CYS A 32 22.17 8.51 -25.19
CA CYS A 32 22.39 9.08 -23.86
C CYS A 32 23.65 8.49 -23.19
N ALA A 33 24.66 9.33 -22.94
CA ALA A 33 25.87 8.93 -22.21
C ALA A 33 25.63 8.71 -20.71
N GLU A 34 24.74 9.49 -20.10
CA GLU A 34 24.40 9.42 -18.68
C GLU A 34 23.75 8.08 -18.33
N CYS A 35 22.73 7.65 -19.08
CA CYS A 35 22.10 6.36 -18.87
C CYS A 35 23.04 5.18 -19.10
N ARG A 36 24.05 5.32 -19.99
CA ARG A 36 25.11 4.30 -20.14
C ARG A 36 25.95 4.19 -18.88
N GLN A 37 26.35 5.32 -18.29
CA GLN A 37 27.16 5.34 -17.08
C GLN A 37 26.41 4.73 -15.89
N GLU A 38 25.12 5.06 -15.71
CA GLU A 38 24.28 4.46 -14.67
C GLU A 38 24.13 2.95 -14.85
N LEU A 39 23.89 2.51 -16.09
CA LEU A 39 23.77 1.09 -16.41
C LEU A 39 25.06 0.32 -16.13
N ASP A 40 26.22 0.90 -16.48
CA ASP A 40 27.54 0.31 -16.22
C ASP A 40 27.83 0.22 -14.71
N LEU A 41 27.38 1.19 -13.92
CA LEU A 41 27.48 1.14 -12.46
C LEU A 41 26.65 0.00 -11.88
N TRP A 42 25.41 -0.19 -12.35
CA TRP A 42 24.55 -1.29 -11.89
C TRP A 42 25.06 -2.66 -12.33
N GLN A 43 25.48 -2.81 -13.59
CA GLN A 43 26.04 -4.08 -14.07
C GLN A 43 27.28 -4.49 -13.27
N ARG A 44 28.13 -3.54 -12.87
CA ARG A 44 29.27 -3.83 -11.98
C ARG A 44 28.85 -4.36 -10.61
N SER A 45 27.79 -3.80 -10.02
CA SER A 45 27.24 -4.28 -8.75
C SER A 45 26.65 -5.69 -8.88
N VAL A 46 25.90 -5.97 -9.95
CA VAL A 46 25.36 -7.31 -10.22
C VAL A 46 26.48 -8.33 -10.38
N ARG A 47 27.51 -8.04 -11.19
CA ARG A 47 28.66 -8.93 -11.35
C ARG A 47 29.40 -9.22 -10.04
N ARG A 48 29.44 -8.25 -9.11
CA ARG A 48 30.05 -8.45 -7.80
C ARG A 48 29.22 -9.39 -6.93
N LEU A 49 27.89 -9.30 -7.02
CA LEU A 49 26.98 -10.22 -6.34
C LEU A 49 27.05 -11.62 -6.95
N ASP A 50 27.15 -11.74 -8.28
CA ASP A 50 27.32 -13.03 -8.95
C ASP A 50 28.66 -13.69 -8.61
N ALA A 51 29.72 -12.89 -8.44
CA ALA A 51 31.04 -13.36 -8.03
C ALA A 51 31.13 -13.69 -6.54
N TRP A 52 30.06 -13.46 -5.76
CA TRP A 52 30.03 -13.82 -4.35
C TRP A 52 29.90 -15.34 -4.20
N GLU A 53 31.03 -16.03 -4.11
CA GLU A 53 31.06 -17.42 -3.68
C GLU A 53 30.93 -17.51 -2.15
N LEU A 54 30.05 -18.37 -1.66
CA LEU A 54 30.03 -18.73 -0.25
C LEU A 54 31.38 -19.32 0.14
N PRO A 55 31.94 -18.99 1.33
CA PRO A 55 33.15 -19.64 1.82
C PRO A 55 32.92 -21.15 1.79
N LYS A 56 33.66 -21.87 0.93
CA LYS A 56 33.67 -23.33 0.97
C LYS A 56 34.12 -23.71 2.38
N PRO A 57 33.31 -24.41 3.19
CA PRO A 57 33.76 -24.83 4.50
C PRO A 57 35.01 -25.68 4.30
N SER A 58 36.14 -25.23 4.85
CA SER A 58 37.35 -26.04 4.92
C SER A 58 37.00 -27.29 5.72
N ALA A 59 36.82 -28.41 5.02
CA ALA A 59 36.45 -29.67 5.65
C ALA A 59 37.55 -30.06 6.65
N PRO A 60 37.21 -30.34 7.92
CA PRO A 60 38.20 -30.88 8.84
C PRO A 60 38.66 -32.24 8.32
N GLN A 61 39.96 -32.39 8.06
CA GLN A 61 40.57 -33.70 7.85
C GLN A 61 40.52 -34.46 9.17
N ARG A 62 39.41 -35.17 9.40
CA ARG A 62 39.25 -36.05 10.56
C ARG A 62 38.79 -37.41 10.08
N GLU A 63 39.61 -38.41 10.37
CA GLU A 63 39.52 -39.81 9.97
C GLU A 63 38.09 -40.35 10.04
N TRP A 64 37.47 -40.55 8.88
CA TRP A 64 36.03 -40.75 8.71
C TRP A 64 35.71 -42.13 8.11
N VAL A 65 36.11 -43.20 8.80
CA VAL A 65 35.91 -44.56 8.29
C VAL A 65 34.63 -45.27 8.80
N PRO A 66 34.05 -45.00 9.99
CA PRO A 66 32.81 -45.70 10.39
C PRO A 66 31.51 -44.94 10.09
N ALA A 67 31.53 -43.61 9.87
CA ALA A 67 30.32 -42.80 9.71
C ALA A 67 29.69 -42.86 8.30
N LEU A 68 30.49 -43.15 7.27
CA LEU A 68 30.02 -43.18 5.88
C LEU A 68 28.98 -44.30 5.63
N ARG A 69 29.05 -45.40 6.39
CA ARG A 69 28.11 -46.52 6.28
C ARG A 69 26.69 -46.13 6.69
N TRP A 70 26.55 -45.24 7.67
CA TRP A 70 25.25 -44.76 8.12
C TRP A 70 24.72 -43.62 7.23
N ALA A 71 25.60 -42.84 6.61
CA ALA A 71 25.22 -41.80 5.66
C ALA A 71 24.50 -42.36 4.42
N ALA A 72 24.96 -43.51 3.88
CA ALA A 72 24.30 -44.14 2.73
C ALA A 72 22.86 -44.58 3.05
N ALA A 73 22.62 -45.12 4.25
CA ALA A 73 21.28 -45.51 4.70
C ALA A 73 20.36 -44.29 4.90
N ALA A 74 20.87 -43.21 5.48
CA ALA A 74 20.11 -41.97 5.66
C ALA A 74 19.75 -41.33 4.31
N VAL A 75 20.69 -41.27 3.37
CA VAL A 75 20.43 -40.76 2.01
C VAL A 75 19.42 -41.64 1.29
N ALA A 76 19.53 -42.97 1.38
CA ALA A 76 18.55 -43.88 0.77
C ALA A 76 17.14 -43.64 1.34
N LEU A 77 17.00 -43.51 2.67
CA LEU A 77 15.71 -43.22 3.32
C LEU A 77 15.14 -41.86 2.90
N VAL A 78 15.99 -40.82 2.82
CA VAL A 78 15.58 -39.48 2.37
C VAL A 78 15.17 -39.52 0.91
N CYS A 79 15.95 -40.12 0.02
CA CYS A 79 15.63 -40.24 -1.40
C CYS A 79 14.33 -41.04 -1.63
N LEU A 80 14.11 -42.11 -0.87
CA LEU A 80 12.89 -42.90 -0.96
C LEU A 80 11.68 -42.10 -0.48
N GLY A 81 11.79 -41.43 0.68
CA GLY A 81 10.72 -40.58 1.22
C GLY A 81 10.39 -39.39 0.32
N LEU A 82 11.42 -38.76 -0.28
CA LEU A 82 11.27 -37.60 -1.15
C LEU A 82 10.75 -37.99 -2.55
N GLY A 83 11.12 -39.16 -3.05
CA GLY A 83 10.58 -39.74 -4.28
C GLY A 83 9.10 -40.11 -4.14
N ILE A 84 8.72 -40.78 -3.05
CA ILE A 84 7.32 -41.12 -2.76
C ILE A 84 6.50 -39.84 -2.48
N GLY A 85 7.04 -38.89 -1.72
CA GLY A 85 6.37 -37.62 -1.43
C GLY A 85 6.11 -36.78 -2.68
N ARG A 86 7.04 -36.77 -3.65
CA ARG A 86 6.85 -36.07 -4.93
C ARG A 86 5.91 -36.79 -5.88
N ALA A 87 5.96 -38.13 -5.94
CA ALA A 87 5.05 -38.90 -6.78
C ALA A 87 3.60 -38.93 -6.23
N SER A 88 3.43 -38.84 -4.91
CA SER A 88 2.12 -38.81 -4.24
C SER A 88 1.47 -37.42 -4.23
N SER A 89 2.20 -36.37 -4.60
CA SER A 89 1.62 -35.02 -4.82
C SER A 89 0.80 -35.02 -6.11
N SER A 90 -0.36 -35.66 -6.05
CA SER A 90 -1.36 -35.57 -7.11
C SER A 90 -1.94 -34.15 -7.09
N LYS A 91 -1.90 -33.46 -8.24
CA LYS A 91 -2.51 -32.13 -8.43
C LYS A 91 -3.96 -32.08 -7.94
N THR A 92 -4.66 -33.21 -8.05
CA THR A 92 -6.02 -33.45 -7.57
C THR A 92 -6.22 -33.13 -6.07
N GLN A 93 -5.21 -33.36 -5.22
CA GLN A 93 -5.32 -33.06 -3.79
C GLN A 93 -5.21 -31.56 -3.50
N MET A 94 -4.39 -30.81 -4.25
CA MET A 94 -4.35 -29.34 -4.13
C MET A 94 -5.64 -28.70 -4.64
N ASP A 95 -6.24 -29.23 -5.71
CA ASP A 95 -7.50 -28.71 -6.24
C ASP A 95 -8.67 -28.93 -5.27
N ASN A 96 -8.69 -30.06 -4.57
CA ASN A 96 -9.70 -30.35 -3.54
C ASN A 96 -9.52 -29.46 -2.29
N VAL A 97 -8.28 -29.27 -1.85
CA VAL A 97 -7.95 -28.34 -0.75
C VAL A 97 -8.35 -26.91 -1.14
N ARG A 98 -8.07 -26.47 -2.36
CA ARG A 98 -8.46 -25.16 -2.88
C ARG A 98 -9.97 -25.01 -2.94
N ALA A 99 -10.68 -26.01 -3.47
CA ALA A 99 -12.14 -26.00 -3.57
C ALA A 99 -12.81 -25.91 -2.18
N THR A 100 -12.16 -26.43 -1.14
CA THR A 100 -12.66 -26.37 0.24
C THR A 100 -12.32 -25.04 0.93
N ILE A 101 -11.12 -24.51 0.71
CA ILE A 101 -10.61 -23.32 1.42
C ILE A 101 -11.08 -22.02 0.76
N GLU A 102 -11.15 -21.95 -0.57
CA GLU A 102 -11.56 -20.75 -1.28
C GLU A 102 -12.93 -20.18 -0.85
N PRO A 103 -14.01 -20.98 -0.69
CA PRO A 103 -15.28 -20.45 -0.22
C PRO A 103 -15.20 -19.94 1.23
N GLN A 104 -14.41 -20.58 2.09
CA GLN A 104 -14.24 -20.14 3.49
C GLN A 104 -13.54 -18.79 3.56
N ILE A 105 -12.45 -18.62 2.80
CA ILE A 105 -11.73 -17.34 2.73
C ILE A 105 -12.63 -16.26 2.14
N ARG A 106 -13.35 -16.54 1.05
CA ARG A 106 -14.29 -15.57 0.44
C ARG A 106 -15.39 -15.17 1.41
N ALA A 107 -15.97 -16.11 2.14
CA ALA A 107 -17.01 -15.83 3.13
C ALA A 107 -16.49 -14.97 4.29
N GLN A 108 -15.30 -15.28 4.81
CA GLN A 108 -14.66 -14.47 5.85
C GLN A 108 -14.37 -13.05 5.37
N LEU A 109 -13.80 -12.90 4.17
CA LEU A 109 -13.50 -11.59 3.61
C LEU A 109 -14.77 -10.74 3.43
N VAL A 110 -15.84 -11.33 2.87
CA VAL A 110 -17.12 -10.64 2.69
C VAL A 110 -17.71 -10.22 4.04
N ALA A 111 -17.66 -11.10 5.05
CA ALA A 111 -18.14 -10.77 6.38
C ALA A 111 -17.34 -9.62 7.02
N GLU A 112 -16.01 -9.62 6.89
CA GLU A 112 -15.17 -8.52 7.38
C GLU A 112 -15.45 -7.21 6.65
N PHE A 113 -15.61 -7.24 5.32
CA PHE A 113 -15.95 -6.06 4.54
C PHE A 113 -17.33 -5.50 4.89
N GLU A 114 -18.33 -6.37 5.10
CA GLU A 114 -19.65 -5.94 5.53
C GLU A 114 -19.63 -5.34 6.93
N ALA A 115 -18.91 -5.96 7.87
CA ALA A 115 -18.75 -5.43 9.22
C ALA A 115 -18.08 -4.05 9.18
N LYS A 116 -17.04 -3.89 8.37
CA LYS A 116 -16.35 -2.61 8.18
C LYS A 116 -17.25 -1.56 7.55
N ARG A 117 -18.02 -1.91 6.51
CA ARG A 117 -19.01 -1.00 5.92
C ARG A 117 -20.07 -0.56 6.91
N ARG A 118 -20.57 -1.45 7.78
CA ARG A 118 -21.53 -1.08 8.82
C ARG A 118 -20.91 -0.11 9.82
N GLN A 119 -19.67 -0.35 10.25
CA GLN A 119 -18.94 0.54 11.13
C GLN A 119 -18.74 1.93 10.50
N ASP A 120 -18.28 1.97 9.26
CA ASP A 120 -18.01 3.22 8.55
C ASP A 120 -19.31 4.01 8.31
N ASN A 121 -20.39 3.32 7.90
CA ASN A 121 -21.70 3.95 7.73
C ASN A 121 -22.22 4.54 9.06
N GLN A 122 -22.06 3.82 10.17
CA GLN A 122 -22.43 4.33 11.49
C GLN A 122 -21.64 5.59 11.87
N ALA A 123 -20.33 5.62 11.58
CA ALA A 123 -19.49 6.79 11.82
C ALA A 123 -19.92 7.99 10.96
N VAL A 124 -20.28 7.75 9.70
CA VAL A 124 -20.79 8.79 8.79
C VAL A 124 -22.11 9.36 9.30
N TYR A 125 -23.07 8.51 9.70
CA TYR A 125 -24.34 8.99 10.27
C TYR A 125 -24.14 9.77 11.56
N ALA A 126 -23.25 9.31 12.44
CA ALA A 126 -22.93 10.05 13.68
C ALA A 126 -22.28 11.42 13.39
N ALA A 127 -21.47 11.53 12.34
CA ALA A 127 -20.90 12.81 11.92
C ALA A 127 -21.96 13.74 11.32
N LEU A 128 -22.87 13.22 10.51
CA LEU A 128 -24.01 13.96 9.97
C LEU A 128 -24.92 14.51 11.07
N ASP A 129 -25.19 13.71 12.11
CA ASP A 129 -26.03 14.14 13.24
C ASP A 129 -25.39 15.32 14.00
N ARG A 130 -24.07 15.26 14.22
CA ARG A 130 -23.32 16.39 14.81
C ARG A 130 -23.38 17.64 13.94
N LEU A 131 -23.20 17.50 12.62
CA LEU A 131 -23.31 18.61 11.69
C LEU A 131 -24.71 19.24 11.70
N TYR A 132 -25.75 18.41 11.76
CA TYR A 132 -27.13 18.89 11.84
C TYR A 132 -27.37 19.68 13.13
N VAL A 133 -26.92 19.17 14.28
CA VAL A 133 -27.06 19.88 15.56
C VAL A 133 -26.30 21.20 15.57
N THR A 134 -25.07 21.23 15.04
CA THR A 134 -24.28 22.47 14.91
C THR A 134 -24.97 23.47 13.99
N LEU A 135 -25.40 23.03 12.80
CA LEU A 135 -26.07 23.89 11.84
C LEU A 135 -27.36 24.48 12.42
N LYS A 136 -28.15 23.68 13.14
CA LYS A 136 -29.35 24.16 13.84
C LYS A 136 -29.01 25.24 14.87
N ARG A 137 -27.98 25.03 15.69
CA ARG A 137 -27.53 25.99 16.69
C ARG A 137 -27.09 27.31 16.05
N ASP A 138 -26.39 27.26 14.92
CA ASP A 138 -25.95 28.45 14.20
C ASP A 138 -27.14 29.23 13.64
N VAL A 139 -28.13 28.53 13.08
CA VAL A 139 -29.38 29.14 12.60
C VAL A 139 -30.15 29.80 13.74
N ASP A 140 -30.30 29.11 14.88
CA ASP A 140 -30.98 29.66 16.06
C ASP A 140 -30.23 30.90 16.60
N THR A 141 -28.90 30.88 16.58
CA THR A 141 -28.06 32.01 17.00
C THR A 141 -28.24 33.22 16.08
N VAL A 142 -28.26 33.01 14.76
CA VAL A 142 -28.50 34.07 13.78
C VAL A 142 -29.90 34.64 13.95
N ALA A 143 -30.93 33.80 14.18
CA ALA A 143 -32.29 34.27 14.40
C ALA A 143 -32.42 35.15 15.66
N VAL A 144 -31.77 34.76 16.77
CA VAL A 144 -31.76 35.56 18.01
C VAL A 144 -31.02 36.88 17.82
N ASN A 145 -29.86 36.88 17.15
CA ASN A 145 -29.12 38.11 16.87
C ASN A 145 -29.89 39.07 15.95
N ALA A 146 -30.64 38.53 14.97
CA ALA A 146 -31.50 39.32 14.10
C ALA A 146 -32.66 39.96 14.88
N ASP A 147 -33.35 39.22 15.75
CA ASP A 147 -34.43 39.77 16.60
C ASP A 147 -33.91 40.88 17.53
N ALA A 148 -32.76 40.65 18.15
CA ALA A 148 -32.12 41.63 19.02
C ALA A 148 -31.74 42.92 18.26
N GLY A 149 -31.19 42.80 17.05
CA GLY A 149 -30.85 43.93 16.20
C GLY A 149 -32.07 44.74 15.75
N LEU A 150 -33.18 44.05 15.41
CA LEU A 150 -34.45 44.71 15.06
C LEU A 150 -35.02 45.50 16.23
N ARG A 151 -35.09 44.89 17.43
CA ARG A 151 -35.56 45.60 18.64
C ARG A 151 -34.66 46.74 19.06
N GLN A 152 -33.35 46.66 18.82
CA GLN A 152 -32.45 47.77 19.05
C GLN A 152 -32.73 48.93 18.09
N THR A 153 -32.92 48.63 16.81
CA THR A 153 -33.23 49.64 15.78
C THR A 153 -34.57 50.33 16.08
N GLU A 154 -35.59 49.57 16.48
CA GLU A 154 -36.89 50.12 16.90
C GLU A 154 -36.73 51.11 18.07
N ARG A 155 -35.97 50.75 19.10
CA ARG A 155 -35.69 51.63 20.24
C ARG A 155 -34.98 52.92 19.81
N GLN A 156 -33.98 52.82 18.93
CA GLN A 156 -33.26 54.00 18.41
C GLN A 156 -34.16 54.90 17.57
N LEU A 157 -35.07 54.35 16.78
CA LEU A 157 -36.04 55.13 16.01
C LEU A 157 -37.02 55.90 16.91
N VAL A 158 -37.48 55.28 18.01
CA VAL A 158 -38.34 55.96 19.01
C VAL A 158 -37.57 57.07 19.73
N GLU A 159 -36.29 56.85 20.05
CA GLU A 159 -35.43 57.87 20.66
C GLU A 159 -35.21 59.06 19.70
N LEU A 160 -34.90 58.80 18.43
CA LEU A 160 -34.75 59.84 17.41
C LEU A 160 -36.05 60.61 17.15
N ALA A 161 -37.20 59.93 17.18
CA ALA A 161 -38.50 60.58 17.01
C ALA A 161 -38.92 61.45 18.21
N SER A 162 -38.43 61.13 19.41
CA SER A 162 -38.72 61.87 20.65
C SER A 162 -37.68 62.95 20.99
N TYR A 163 -36.62 63.09 20.19
CA TYR A 163 -35.60 64.12 20.36
C TYR A 163 -36.14 65.51 19.97
N GLU A 164 -36.50 66.34 20.95
CA GLU A 164 -36.72 67.77 20.75
C GLU A 164 -35.36 68.48 20.62
N GLN A 165 -35.16 69.11 19.46
CA GLN A 165 -33.94 69.82 19.12
C GLN A 165 -33.75 71.03 20.07
N PRO A 166 -32.66 71.10 20.85
CA PRO A 166 -32.48 72.18 21.81
C PRO A 166 -32.41 73.53 21.06
N SER A 167 -33.34 74.43 21.39
CA SER A 167 -33.42 75.75 20.77
C SER A 167 -32.15 76.54 21.08
N PRO A 168 -31.49 77.15 20.08
CA PRO A 168 -30.33 77.97 20.32
C PRO A 168 -30.78 79.26 21.03
N ASN A 169 -30.47 79.36 22.32
CA ASN A 169 -30.68 80.57 23.10
C ASN A 169 -29.93 81.74 22.45
N ARG A 170 -30.68 82.79 22.13
CA ARG A 170 -30.21 84.08 21.64
C ARG A 170 -29.84 84.98 22.80
#